data_AF-A0A8B6GBZ5-F1
#
_entry.id   AF-A0A8B6GBZ5-F1
#
_cell.length_a   1.000
_cell.length_b   1.000
_cell.length_c   1.000
_cell.angle_alpha   90.00
_cell.angle_beta   90.00
_cell.angle_gamma   90.00
#
_symmetry.space_group_name_H-M   'P 1'
#
loop_
_entity.id
_entity.type
_entity.pdbx_description
1 polymer ?
#
loop_
_entity_poly.entity_id
_entity_poly.type
_entity_poly.pdbx_seq_one_letter_code
_entity_poly.pdbx_strand_id
1 'polypeptide(L)'
;MESMEELNDSLSPDHTHENRSLKRADSNHSVYSTVSQESREHKIPRSKVSPDQKLFQGLLIKCVVQLELIQTIDDIVFFPTTSKKEDAEYLAAAQHSLDAPYEMDTSQQEDQGMYQFLSSQQLLMLADCLLESHKFAKDFNSNHEQRNVLWKAGFRGKAKPNLLKQETQSLACVFRILFRMYNDDARRGEWSQIENKIISVCKESLEYFLSLESDSHRDAWNSLLLLLLNRLLKMSDDRFRIHGSAYFPFMCETLMFDFKLEMKTTLKKFFLRYGPTFSIVSS
;
A
#
# COMPACT_ATOMS: atom_id res chain seq x y z
N MET A 1 -39.87 -60.65 14.98
CA MET A 1 -38.51 -61.17 15.23
C MET A 1 -37.61 -60.23 14.46
N GLU A 2 -36.98 -59.21 15.02
CA GLU A 2 -36.64 -58.71 16.36
C GLU A 2 -36.39 -57.20 16.10
N SER A 3 -36.48 -56.23 16.99
CA SER A 3 -36.82 -56.12 18.40
C SER A 3 -36.60 -54.62 18.70
N MET A 4 -37.58 -53.99 19.35
CA MET A 4 -37.43 -53.14 20.57
C MET A 4 -36.38 -52.01 20.55
N GLU A 5 -36.60 -50.79 21.02
CA GLU A 5 -37.54 -50.22 22.00
C GLU A 5 -37.27 -48.70 21.91
N GLU A 6 -38.28 -47.84 21.81
CA GLU A 6 -38.92 -47.08 22.90
C GLU A 6 -38.81 -45.57 22.65
N LEU A 7 -39.98 -44.96 22.50
CA LEU A 7 -40.26 -43.54 22.74
C LEU A 7 -40.32 -43.29 24.24
N ASN A 8 -39.63 -42.26 24.72
CA ASN A 8 -40.11 -41.11 25.52
C ASN A 8 -38.85 -40.39 26.06
N ASP A 9 -38.78 -39.09 26.31
CA ASP A 9 -39.80 -38.09 26.57
C ASP A 9 -39.19 -36.71 26.29
N SER A 10 -40.07 -35.75 26.09
CA SER A 10 -39.87 -34.30 25.93
C SER A 10 -38.71 -33.64 26.69
N LEU A 11 -38.01 -32.70 26.01
CA LEU A 11 -37.43 -31.48 26.59
C LEU A 11 -37.04 -30.48 25.47
N SER A 12 -37.68 -29.31 25.49
CA SER A 12 -37.35 -28.14 24.65
C SER A 12 -35.89 -27.69 24.86
N PRO A 13 -35.21 -27.17 23.81
CA PRO A 13 -34.06 -26.31 24.00
C PRO A 13 -34.39 -24.87 23.57
N ASP A 14 -34.64 -24.06 24.59
CA ASP A 14 -34.03 -22.76 24.84
C ASP A 14 -33.52 -21.95 23.62
N HIS A 15 -34.25 -20.87 23.30
CA HIS A 15 -33.77 -19.79 22.43
C HIS A 15 -32.69 -18.98 23.16
N THR A 16 -31.45 -19.48 23.12
CA THR A 16 -30.30 -18.68 23.46
C THR A 16 -29.95 -17.79 22.27
N HIS A 17 -30.40 -16.54 22.33
CA HIS A 17 -29.86 -15.45 21.53
C HIS A 17 -28.38 -15.27 21.90
N GLU A 18 -27.47 -15.92 21.15
CA GLU A 18 -26.07 -15.54 21.15
C GLU A 18 -25.95 -14.13 20.58
N ASN A 19 -25.90 -13.16 21.50
CA ASN A 19 -25.46 -11.82 21.24
C ASN A 19 -23.97 -11.90 20.84
N ARG A 20 -23.68 -12.15 19.56
CA ARG A 20 -22.34 -11.96 18.99
C ARG A 20 -22.01 -10.48 19.04
N SER A 21 -21.54 -10.05 20.21
CA SER A 21 -20.87 -8.78 20.39
C SER A 21 -19.70 -8.74 19.43
N LEU A 22 -19.85 -7.97 18.35
CA LEU A 22 -18.74 -7.56 17.51
C LEU A 22 -17.77 -6.80 18.41
N LYS A 23 -16.80 -7.52 18.98
CA LYS A 23 -15.68 -6.90 19.66
C LYS A 23 -14.99 -6.04 18.62
N ARG A 24 -15.13 -4.71 18.74
CA ARG A 24 -14.26 -3.75 18.07
C ARG A 24 -12.84 -4.28 18.23
N ALA A 25 -12.16 -4.54 17.11
CA ALA A 25 -10.73 -4.74 17.16
C ALA A 25 -10.15 -3.48 17.83
N ASP A 26 -9.49 -3.66 18.97
CA ASP A 26 -8.84 -2.56 19.68
C ASP A 26 -7.86 -1.92 18.70
N SER A 27 -8.15 -0.67 18.33
CA SER A 27 -7.28 0.16 17.52
C SER A 27 -6.05 0.52 18.36
N ASN A 28 -5.11 -0.41 18.48
CA ASN A 28 -3.83 -0.21 19.18
C ASN A 28 -2.95 0.86 18.50
N HIS A 29 -3.35 1.36 17.32
CA HIS A 29 -2.57 2.33 16.55
C HIS A 29 -2.82 3.80 16.95
N SER A 30 -3.99 4.14 17.51
CA SER A 30 -4.28 5.54 17.89
C SER A 30 -3.38 6.07 19.02
N VAL A 31 -2.80 5.16 19.81
CA VAL A 31 -2.01 5.49 21.01
C VAL A 31 -0.50 5.54 20.73
N TYR A 32 -0.04 5.04 19.59
CA TYR A 32 1.39 4.92 19.24
C TYR A 32 1.83 5.79 18.05
N SER A 33 1.13 6.90 17.83
CA SER A 33 1.75 8.01 17.12
C SER A 33 2.91 8.53 17.97
N THR A 34 4.14 8.31 17.52
CA THR A 34 5.38 8.87 18.11
C THR A 34 5.31 10.40 18.25
N VAL A 35 4.42 11.06 17.48
CA VAL A 35 4.11 12.49 17.57
C VAL A 35 3.39 12.85 18.89
N SER A 36 2.56 11.95 19.43
CA SER A 36 1.82 12.17 20.67
C SER A 36 2.65 11.93 21.93
N GLN A 37 3.69 11.08 21.87
CA GLN A 37 4.53 10.78 23.03
C GLN A 37 5.57 11.88 23.31
N GLU A 38 6.26 12.41 22.29
CA GLU A 38 7.21 13.53 22.48
C GLU A 38 6.54 14.81 23.00
N SER A 39 5.23 14.97 22.76
CA SER A 39 4.44 16.10 23.22
C SER A 39 4.01 16.01 24.70
N ARG A 40 4.11 14.83 25.35
CA ARG A 40 3.63 14.62 26.73
C ARG A 40 4.65 14.97 27.81
N GLU A 41 5.94 14.98 27.49
CA GLU A 41 6.98 15.27 28.48
C GLU A 41 7.21 16.77 28.74
N HIS A 42 6.67 17.65 27.89
CA HIS A 42 6.77 19.10 28.08
C HIS A 42 5.40 19.69 28.43
N LYS A 43 5.03 19.66 29.72
CA LYS A 43 3.93 20.49 30.25
C LYS A 43 4.34 21.96 30.19
N ILE A 44 4.26 22.57 29.01
CA ILE A 44 4.43 24.02 28.83
C ILE A 44 3.15 24.70 29.35
N PRO A 45 3.25 25.69 30.26
CA PRO A 45 2.10 26.46 30.72
C PRO A 45 1.34 27.07 29.54
N ARG A 46 0.01 26.94 29.52
CA ARG A 46 -0.89 27.43 28.45
C ARG A 46 -0.82 28.95 28.16
N SER A 47 0.05 29.72 28.82
CA SER A 47 0.02 31.18 28.81
C SER A 47 0.89 31.88 27.75
N LYS A 48 1.78 31.22 27.00
CA LYS A 48 2.56 31.89 25.92
C LYS A 48 2.96 30.95 24.77
N VAL A 49 2.00 30.36 24.04
CA VAL A 49 2.30 29.65 22.79
C VAL A 49 2.47 30.68 21.67
N SER A 50 3.66 30.74 21.04
CA SER A 50 3.92 31.70 19.97
C SER A 50 3.00 31.45 18.75
N PRO A 51 2.69 32.47 17.92
CA PRO A 51 1.91 32.28 16.70
C PRO A 51 2.49 31.18 15.79
N ASP A 52 3.82 31.11 15.69
CA ASP A 52 4.54 30.09 14.91
C ASP A 52 4.32 28.68 15.47
N GLN A 53 4.29 28.52 16.79
CA GLN A 53 3.98 27.22 17.41
C GLN A 53 2.54 26.77 17.09
N LYS A 54 1.56 27.69 17.08
CA LYS A 54 0.19 27.34 16.67
C LYS A 54 0.12 26.94 15.20
N LEU A 55 0.83 27.66 14.33
CA LEU A 55 0.94 27.33 12.91
C LEU A 55 1.56 25.94 12.71
N PHE A 56 2.67 25.67 13.40
CA PHE A 56 3.36 24.38 13.33
C PHE A 56 2.49 23.24 13.85
N GLN A 57 1.78 23.42 14.96
CA GLN A 57 0.82 22.43 15.44
C GLN A 57 -0.28 22.18 14.41
N GLY A 58 -0.82 23.24 13.78
CA GLY A 58 -1.80 23.11 12.70
C GLY A 58 -1.28 22.31 11.50
N LEU A 59 -0.04 22.55 11.06
CA LEU A 59 0.60 21.80 9.99
C LEU A 59 0.86 20.34 10.38
N LEU A 60 1.30 20.07 11.61
CA LEU A 60 1.49 18.70 12.10
C LEU A 60 0.18 17.92 12.10
N ILE A 61 -0.92 18.54 12.57
CA ILE A 61 -2.25 17.95 12.54
C ILE A 61 -2.63 17.61 11.10
N LYS A 62 -2.42 18.51 10.14
CA LYS A 62 -2.70 18.23 8.72
C LYS A 62 -1.91 17.01 8.21
N CYS A 63 -0.63 16.90 8.54
CA CYS A 63 0.19 15.75 8.12
C CYS A 63 -0.29 14.43 8.74
N VAL A 64 -0.76 14.45 10.00
CA VAL A 64 -1.33 13.28 10.67
C VAL A 64 -2.68 12.92 10.04
N VAL A 65 -3.59 13.88 9.89
CA VAL A 65 -4.91 13.67 9.27
C VAL A 65 -4.77 13.13 7.85
N GLN A 66 -3.80 13.62 7.06
CA GLN A 66 -3.52 13.10 5.73
C GLN A 66 -3.09 11.62 5.77
N LEU A 67 -2.24 11.23 6.72
CA LEU A 67 -1.81 9.83 6.85
C LEU A 67 -2.98 8.94 7.30
N GLU A 68 -3.79 9.39 8.25
CA GLU A 68 -4.99 8.68 8.71
C GLU A 68 -6.02 8.54 7.59
N LEU A 69 -6.17 9.55 6.71
CA LEU A 69 -7.04 9.46 5.53
C LEU A 69 -6.57 8.36 4.57
N ILE A 70 -5.27 8.33 4.26
CA ILE A 70 -4.69 7.28 3.39
C ILE A 70 -4.96 5.89 3.98
N GLN A 71 -4.66 5.71 5.26
CA GLN A 71 -4.84 4.43 5.95
C GLN A 71 -6.31 4.02 6.04
N THR A 72 -7.20 4.98 6.28
CA THR A 72 -8.65 4.73 6.31
C THR A 72 -9.16 4.27 4.95
N ILE A 73 -8.70 4.88 3.85
CA ILE A 73 -9.08 4.43 2.50
C ILE A 73 -8.58 2.99 2.26
N ASP A 74 -7.32 2.71 2.58
CA ASP A 74 -6.74 1.37 2.42
C ASP A 74 -7.50 0.31 3.22
N ASP A 75 -7.76 0.58 4.51
CA ASP A 75 -8.47 -0.31 5.42
C ASP A 75 -9.94 -0.52 4.99
N ILE A 76 -10.62 0.52 4.48
CA ILE A 76 -12.00 0.38 3.97
C ILE A 76 -12.01 -0.50 2.72
N VAL A 77 -11.12 -0.23 1.75
CA VAL A 77 -11.14 -0.94 0.47
C VAL A 77 -10.68 -2.39 0.63
N PHE A 78 -9.61 -2.63 1.39
CA PHE A 78 -8.92 -3.92 1.46
C PHE A 78 -9.09 -4.69 2.77
N PHE A 79 -9.85 -4.17 3.73
CA PHE A 79 -9.92 -4.65 5.12
C PHE A 79 -8.64 -4.36 5.92
N PRO A 80 -8.75 -4.00 7.23
CA PRO A 80 -7.59 -3.68 8.03
C PRO A 80 -6.52 -4.76 8.01
N THR A 81 -5.26 -4.33 7.93
CA THR A 81 -4.05 -5.18 7.94
C THR A 81 -3.78 -6.03 6.69
N THR A 82 -4.75 -6.22 5.80
CA THR A 82 -4.60 -7.03 4.57
C THR A 82 -3.43 -6.55 3.71
N SER A 83 -3.37 -5.25 3.41
CA SER A 83 -2.28 -4.67 2.61
C SER A 83 -0.90 -4.86 3.24
N LYS A 84 -0.79 -4.76 4.57
CA LYS A 84 0.47 -4.97 5.30
C LYS A 84 0.90 -6.43 5.26
N LYS A 85 -0.06 -7.36 5.37
CA LYS A 85 0.20 -8.80 5.25
C LYS A 85 0.67 -9.13 3.83
N GLU A 86 0.02 -8.58 2.81
CA GLU A 86 0.41 -8.73 1.41
C GLU A 86 1.85 -8.27 1.16
N ASP A 87 2.23 -7.09 1.66
CA ASP A 87 3.60 -6.58 1.53
C ASP A 87 4.64 -7.49 2.23
N ALA A 88 4.29 -8.05 3.39
CA ALA A 88 5.15 -8.99 4.10
C ALA A 88 5.30 -10.31 3.33
N GLU A 89 4.22 -10.80 2.71
CA GLU A 89 4.25 -11.99 1.85
C GLU A 89 5.12 -11.75 0.60
N TYR A 90 5.01 -10.59 -0.05
CA TYR A 90 5.88 -10.23 -1.16
C TYR A 90 7.35 -10.15 -0.77
N LEU A 91 7.64 -9.58 0.39
CA LEU A 91 9.01 -9.51 0.90
C LEU A 91 9.55 -10.93 1.20
N ALA A 92 8.76 -11.78 1.86
CA ALA A 92 9.14 -13.15 2.16
C ALA A 92 9.39 -13.96 0.87
N ALA A 93 8.49 -13.86 -0.12
CA ALA A 93 8.63 -14.54 -1.41
C ALA A 93 9.83 -14.05 -2.24
N ALA A 94 10.32 -12.83 -1.98
CA ALA A 94 11.53 -12.30 -2.57
C ALA A 94 12.81 -12.77 -1.85
N GLN A 95 12.72 -13.11 -0.56
CA GLN A 95 13.82 -13.67 0.25
C GLN A 95 14.00 -15.18 0.02
N HIS A 96 12.91 -15.92 -0.22
CA HIS A 96 12.95 -17.34 -0.54
C HIS A 96 13.30 -17.54 -2.03
N SER A 97 14.54 -17.95 -2.30
CA SER A 97 15.12 -18.11 -3.64
C SER A 97 14.71 -19.42 -4.34
N LEU A 98 14.25 -19.27 -5.59
CA LEU A 98 14.35 -20.09 -6.81
C LEU A 98 13.67 -21.49 -6.99
N ASP A 99 13.34 -22.28 -5.97
CA ASP A 99 12.96 -23.70 -6.23
C ASP A 99 11.56 -24.16 -5.75
N ALA A 100 10.71 -23.27 -5.25
CA ALA A 100 9.36 -23.64 -4.79
C ALA A 100 8.28 -22.77 -5.46
N PRO A 101 7.24 -23.37 -6.09
CA PRO A 101 6.03 -22.65 -6.43
C PRO A 101 5.40 -22.14 -5.13
N TYR A 102 5.55 -20.85 -4.84
CA TYR A 102 4.80 -20.22 -3.76
C TYR A 102 3.43 -19.84 -4.30
N GLU A 103 2.47 -20.74 -4.16
CA GLU A 103 1.06 -20.42 -4.37
C GLU A 103 0.57 -19.58 -3.20
N MET A 104 0.49 -18.28 -3.43
CA MET A 104 -0.03 -17.32 -2.48
C MET A 104 -1.56 -17.48 -2.46
N ASP A 105 -2.11 -18.14 -1.44
CA ASP A 105 -3.56 -18.27 -1.25
C ASP A 105 -4.16 -16.89 -0.88
N THR A 106 -4.36 -16.10 -1.93
CA THR A 106 -4.92 -14.74 -1.89
C THR A 106 -6.44 -14.77 -1.92
N SER A 107 -7.02 -15.91 -2.30
CA SER A 107 -8.43 -16.04 -2.63
C SER A 107 -9.37 -15.87 -1.43
N GLN A 108 -8.96 -16.29 -0.23
CA GLN A 108 -9.85 -16.27 0.95
C GLN A 108 -9.85 -14.93 1.71
N GLN A 109 -8.90 -14.02 1.44
CA GLN A 109 -8.76 -12.76 2.19
C GLN A 109 -9.12 -11.51 1.41
N GLU A 110 -9.14 -11.53 0.07
CA GLU A 110 -9.44 -10.35 -0.74
C GLU A 110 -10.87 -9.81 -0.54
N ASP A 111 -11.82 -10.63 -0.08
CA ASP A 111 -13.25 -10.28 -0.02
C ASP A 111 -13.74 -9.74 1.34
N GLN A 112 -12.86 -9.55 2.33
CA GLN A 112 -13.27 -8.98 3.62
C GLN A 112 -13.45 -7.45 3.58
N GLY A 113 -12.86 -6.78 2.59
CA GLY A 113 -12.93 -5.33 2.41
C GLY A 113 -14.19 -4.86 1.66
N MET A 114 -14.36 -3.54 1.57
CA MET A 114 -15.51 -2.93 0.90
C MET A 114 -15.36 -2.85 -0.63
N TYR A 115 -14.23 -3.27 -1.19
CA TYR A 115 -13.95 -3.21 -2.63
C TYR A 115 -15.11 -3.71 -3.51
N GLN A 116 -15.68 -4.88 -3.18
CA GLN A 116 -16.76 -5.50 -3.97
C GLN A 116 -18.07 -4.69 -3.99
N PHE A 117 -18.26 -3.80 -3.02
CA PHE A 117 -19.44 -2.95 -2.89
C PHE A 117 -19.26 -1.56 -3.53
N LEU A 118 -18.06 -1.25 -4.04
CA LEU A 118 -17.74 0.05 -4.63
C LEU A 118 -17.82 0.00 -6.16
N SER A 119 -18.45 1.00 -6.77
CA SER A 119 -18.48 1.14 -8.23
C SER A 119 -17.09 1.50 -8.79
N SER A 120 -16.88 1.29 -10.10
CA SER A 120 -15.60 1.64 -10.73
C SER A 120 -15.31 3.13 -10.62
N GLN A 121 -16.35 3.96 -10.72
CA GLN A 121 -16.24 5.41 -10.53
C GLN A 121 -15.82 5.78 -9.10
N GLN A 122 -16.36 5.11 -8.08
CA GLN A 122 -15.98 5.36 -6.69
C GLN A 122 -14.53 4.94 -6.42
N LEU A 123 -14.10 3.79 -6.93
CA LEU A 123 -12.70 3.34 -6.79
C LEU A 123 -11.72 4.26 -7.51
N LEU A 124 -12.05 4.72 -8.73
CA LEU A 124 -11.23 5.68 -9.46
C LEU A 124 -11.16 7.03 -8.74
N MET A 125 -12.26 7.50 -8.17
CA MET A 125 -12.29 8.71 -7.35
C MET A 125 -11.38 8.58 -6.12
N LEU A 126 -11.43 7.44 -5.42
CA LEU A 126 -10.53 7.18 -4.29
C LEU A 126 -9.06 7.14 -4.75
N ALA A 127 -8.77 6.50 -5.88
CA ALA A 127 -7.43 6.50 -6.46
C ALA A 127 -6.95 7.91 -6.82
N ASP A 128 -7.81 8.77 -7.37
CA ASP A 128 -7.48 10.17 -7.67
C ASP A 128 -7.19 10.98 -6.41
N CYS A 129 -8.00 10.85 -5.36
CA CYS A 129 -7.72 11.50 -4.08
C CYS A 129 -6.38 11.04 -3.47
N LEU A 130 -6.05 9.76 -3.58
CA LEU A 130 -4.77 9.23 -3.12
C LEU A 130 -3.59 9.71 -3.98
N LEU A 131 -3.78 9.89 -5.30
CA LEU A 131 -2.79 10.48 -6.19
C LEU A 131 -2.53 11.96 -5.87
N GLU A 132 -3.57 12.73 -5.55
CA GLU A 132 -3.39 14.12 -5.06
C GLU A 132 -2.59 14.15 -3.76
N SER A 133 -2.92 13.24 -2.82
CA SER A 133 -2.16 13.09 -1.57
C SER A 133 -0.71 12.69 -1.82
N HIS A 134 -0.46 11.76 -2.76
CA HIS A 134 0.88 11.35 -3.17
C HIS A 134 1.67 12.55 -3.72
N LYS A 135 1.08 13.28 -4.67
CA LYS A 135 1.71 14.43 -5.33
C LYS A 135 2.11 15.50 -4.31
N PHE A 136 1.23 15.82 -3.37
CA PHE A 136 1.56 16.78 -2.31
C PHE A 136 2.76 16.32 -1.48
N ALA A 137 2.79 15.04 -1.07
CA ALA A 137 3.89 14.51 -0.27
C ALA A 137 5.21 14.45 -1.05
N LYS A 138 5.16 14.06 -2.33
CA LYS A 138 6.27 14.10 -3.30
C LYS A 138 6.83 15.51 -3.42
N ASP A 139 5.99 16.50 -3.75
CA ASP A 139 6.40 17.90 -3.91
C ASP A 139 7.05 18.45 -2.63
N PHE A 140 6.51 18.13 -1.47
CA PHE A 140 7.12 18.48 -0.18
C PHE A 140 8.48 17.82 0.04
N ASN A 141 8.62 16.53 -0.26
CA ASN A 141 9.85 15.78 -0.03
C ASN A 141 10.99 16.22 -0.95
N SER A 142 10.67 16.55 -2.21
CA SER A 142 11.59 17.10 -3.22
C SER A 142 11.97 18.56 -2.94
N ASN A 143 11.15 19.33 -2.22
CA ASN A 143 11.48 20.72 -1.85
C ASN A 143 12.47 20.78 -0.67
N HIS A 144 13.75 20.58 -0.97
CA HIS A 144 14.82 20.59 0.02
C HIS A 144 14.96 21.93 0.76
N GLU A 145 14.73 23.05 0.08
CA GLU A 145 14.79 24.39 0.64
C GLU A 145 13.70 24.60 1.69
N GLN A 146 12.44 24.36 1.34
CA GLN A 146 11.31 24.47 2.27
C GLN A 146 11.51 23.57 3.49
N ARG A 147 11.95 22.32 3.28
CA ARG A 147 12.24 21.39 4.38
C ARG A 147 13.38 21.88 5.28
N ASN A 148 14.41 22.52 4.72
CA ASN A 148 15.50 23.12 5.49
C ASN A 148 15.02 24.32 6.32
N VAL A 149 14.17 25.17 5.76
CA VAL A 149 13.55 26.30 6.49
C VAL A 149 12.73 25.81 7.67
N LEU A 150 11.83 24.85 7.44
CA LEU A 150 11.00 24.25 8.51
C LEU A 150 11.84 23.58 9.59
N TRP A 151 12.90 22.86 9.19
CA TRP A 151 13.82 22.24 10.13
C TRP A 151 14.53 23.26 11.01
N LYS A 152 15.12 24.31 10.41
CA LYS A 152 15.78 25.40 11.14
C LYS A 152 14.82 26.15 12.07
N ALA A 153 13.55 26.24 11.70
CA ALA A 153 12.49 26.83 12.52
C ALA A 153 11.96 25.90 13.64
N GLY A 154 12.44 24.66 13.74
CA GLY A 154 12.06 23.71 14.80
C GLY A 154 10.71 23.02 14.59
N PHE A 155 10.17 23.01 13.38
CA PHE A 155 8.84 22.47 13.03
C PHE A 155 8.58 21.02 13.51
N ARG A 156 9.62 20.18 13.57
CA ARG A 156 9.58 18.79 14.06
C ARG A 156 10.76 18.44 14.97
N GLY A 157 11.15 19.39 15.82
CA GLY A 157 12.31 19.22 16.69
C GLY A 157 13.60 19.09 15.88
N LYS A 158 14.41 18.07 16.19
CA LYS A 158 15.78 17.93 15.66
C LYS A 158 15.88 17.26 14.29
N ALA A 159 14.83 16.57 13.82
CA ALA A 159 14.86 15.85 12.56
C ALA A 159 14.32 16.71 11.40
N LYS A 160 14.94 16.62 10.22
CA LYS A 160 14.44 17.28 9.01
C LYS A 160 13.07 16.66 8.66
N PRO A 161 11.98 17.46 8.60
CA PRO A 161 10.64 16.92 8.37
C PRO A 161 10.58 16.23 7.00
N ASN A 162 9.78 15.18 6.87
CA ASN A 162 9.49 14.50 5.61
C ASN A 162 8.06 13.94 5.66
N LEU A 163 7.51 13.62 4.49
CA LEU A 163 6.23 12.97 4.30
C LEU A 163 6.40 11.63 3.58
N LEU A 164 7.52 10.92 3.81
CA LEU A 164 7.84 9.68 3.08
C LEU A 164 6.75 8.63 3.26
N LYS A 165 6.16 8.51 4.47
CA LYS A 165 5.05 7.57 4.71
C LYS A 165 3.80 7.94 3.92
N GLN A 166 3.45 9.23 3.86
CA GLN A 166 2.31 9.70 3.08
C GLN A 166 2.56 9.44 1.59
N GLU A 167 3.74 9.79 1.09
CA GLU A 167 4.15 9.58 -0.30
C GLU A 167 4.06 8.11 -0.70
N THR A 168 4.63 7.21 0.10
CA THR A 168 4.70 5.79 -0.27
C THR A 168 3.40 5.04 0.00
N GLN A 169 2.71 5.29 1.12
CA GLN A 169 1.46 4.57 1.44
C GLN A 169 0.32 4.97 0.52
N SER A 170 0.21 6.25 0.12
CA SER A 170 -0.85 6.66 -0.81
C SER A 170 -0.65 6.04 -2.18
N LEU A 171 0.59 6.02 -2.70
CA LEU A 171 0.89 5.39 -3.98
C LEU A 171 0.71 3.87 -3.95
N ALA A 172 1.09 3.21 -2.83
CA ALA A 172 0.86 1.78 -2.67
C ALA A 172 -0.64 1.45 -2.71
N CYS A 173 -1.47 2.24 -2.03
CA CYS A 173 -2.91 2.09 -2.05
C CYS A 173 -3.49 2.30 -3.46
N VAL A 174 -3.02 3.31 -4.20
CA VAL A 174 -3.37 3.52 -5.62
C VAL A 174 -3.04 2.27 -6.46
N PHE A 175 -1.83 1.74 -6.34
CA PHE A 175 -1.44 0.53 -7.06
C PHE A 175 -2.36 -0.64 -6.74
N ARG A 176 -2.66 -0.90 -5.45
CA ARG A 176 -3.58 -1.98 -5.07
C ARG A 176 -4.96 -1.80 -5.68
N ILE A 177 -5.52 -0.58 -5.65
CA ILE A 177 -6.84 -0.30 -6.24
C ILE A 177 -6.80 -0.57 -7.75
N LEU A 178 -5.87 0.06 -8.46
CA LEU A 178 -5.84 -0.01 -9.92
C LEU A 178 -5.53 -1.43 -10.42
N PHE A 179 -4.54 -2.12 -9.84
CA PHE A 179 -4.21 -3.49 -10.24
C PHE A 179 -5.34 -4.48 -9.89
N ARG A 180 -6.02 -4.31 -8.74
CA ARG A 180 -7.19 -5.14 -8.41
C ARG A 180 -8.33 -4.90 -9.40
N MET A 181 -8.64 -3.63 -9.72
CA MET A 181 -9.65 -3.29 -10.74
C MET A 181 -9.31 -3.86 -12.12
N TYR A 182 -8.04 -3.80 -12.50
CA TYR A 182 -7.59 -4.33 -13.77
C TYR A 182 -7.75 -5.84 -13.82
N ASN A 183 -7.54 -6.57 -12.72
CA ASN A 183 -7.72 -8.03 -12.64
C ASN A 183 -9.17 -8.48 -12.38
N ASP A 184 -10.10 -7.54 -12.23
CA ASP A 184 -11.50 -7.81 -11.89
C ASP A 184 -12.36 -7.96 -13.15
N ASP A 185 -12.81 -9.19 -13.40
CA ASP A 185 -13.64 -9.54 -14.55
C ASP A 185 -15.01 -8.83 -14.56
N ALA A 186 -15.54 -8.44 -13.40
CA ALA A 186 -16.77 -7.66 -13.33
C ALA A 186 -16.60 -6.24 -13.87
N ARG A 187 -15.36 -5.78 -14.09
CA ARG A 187 -15.01 -4.41 -14.52
C ARG A 187 -14.39 -4.36 -15.91
N ARG A 188 -14.55 -5.42 -16.71
CA ARG A 188 -14.02 -5.52 -18.09
C ARG A 188 -14.29 -4.29 -18.96
N GLY A 189 -15.46 -3.67 -18.84
CA GLY A 189 -15.84 -2.48 -19.60
C GLY A 189 -14.91 -1.28 -19.38
N GLU A 190 -14.28 -1.17 -18.21
CA GLU A 190 -13.43 -0.05 -17.83
C GLU A 190 -11.92 -0.38 -17.95
N TRP A 191 -11.56 -1.61 -18.33
CA TRP A 191 -10.16 -2.06 -18.32
C TRP A 191 -9.23 -1.20 -19.16
N SER A 192 -9.67 -0.70 -20.32
CA SER A 192 -8.84 0.19 -21.15
C SER A 192 -8.52 1.51 -20.43
N GLN A 193 -9.49 2.09 -19.72
CA GLN A 193 -9.27 3.30 -18.93
C GLN A 193 -8.30 3.02 -17.76
N ILE A 194 -8.51 1.90 -17.06
CA ILE A 194 -7.70 1.49 -15.92
C ILE A 194 -6.25 1.20 -16.37
N GLU A 195 -6.06 0.47 -17.47
CA GLU A 195 -4.75 0.13 -18.04
C GLU A 195 -3.95 1.40 -18.38
N ASN A 196 -4.57 2.34 -19.09
CA ASN A 196 -3.94 3.63 -19.42
C ASN A 196 -3.52 4.40 -18.16
N LYS A 197 -4.36 4.38 -17.12
CA LYS A 197 -4.07 5.03 -15.83
C LYS A 197 -2.91 4.33 -15.11
N ILE A 198 -2.89 3.00 -15.05
CA ILE A 198 -1.78 2.23 -14.50
C ILE A 198 -0.48 2.57 -15.22
N ILE A 199 -0.48 2.56 -16.55
CA ILE A 199 0.69 2.89 -17.37
C ILE A 199 1.22 4.28 -17.04
N SER A 200 0.34 5.28 -16.99
CA SER A 200 0.72 6.66 -16.67
C SER A 200 1.33 6.76 -15.26
N VAL A 201 0.64 6.23 -14.24
CA VAL A 201 1.08 6.35 -12.84
C VAL A 201 2.38 5.59 -12.60
N CYS A 202 2.52 4.37 -13.13
CA CYS A 202 3.73 3.57 -12.96
C CYS A 202 4.93 4.21 -13.68
N LYS A 203 4.76 4.78 -14.88
CA LYS A 203 5.84 5.51 -15.57
C LYS A 203 6.31 6.70 -14.76
N GLU A 204 5.39 7.57 -14.33
CA GLU A 204 5.74 8.73 -13.50
C GLU A 204 6.44 8.31 -12.19
N SER A 205 5.96 7.22 -11.57
CA SER A 205 6.55 6.69 -10.33
C SER A 205 7.97 6.18 -10.55
N LEU A 206 8.20 5.42 -11.63
CA LEU A 206 9.52 4.89 -11.98
C LEU A 206 10.49 6.02 -12.36
N GLU A 207 10.06 6.96 -13.19
CA GLU A 207 10.83 8.17 -13.53
C GLU A 207 11.25 8.93 -12.27
N TYR A 208 10.31 9.15 -11.35
CA TYR A 208 10.60 9.82 -10.10
C TYR A 208 11.57 9.02 -9.23
N PHE A 209 11.36 7.71 -9.07
CA PHE A 209 12.28 6.83 -8.34
C PHE A 209 13.72 6.91 -8.89
N LEU A 210 13.89 6.84 -10.21
CA LEU A 210 15.20 6.95 -10.86
C LEU A 210 15.87 8.32 -10.61
N SER A 211 15.07 9.37 -10.46
CA SER A 211 15.56 10.74 -10.19
C SER A 211 15.90 11.01 -8.71
N LEU A 212 15.51 10.12 -7.78
CA LEU A 212 15.79 10.31 -6.36
C LEU A 212 17.30 10.29 -6.13
N GLU A 213 17.83 11.30 -5.43
CA GLU A 213 19.27 11.38 -5.12
C GLU A 213 19.63 10.70 -3.79
N SER A 214 18.70 10.65 -2.83
CA SER A 214 18.94 10.13 -1.48
C SER A 214 18.70 8.63 -1.37
N ASP A 215 19.72 7.89 -0.90
CA ASP A 215 19.59 6.45 -0.58
C ASP A 215 18.45 6.18 0.39
N SER A 216 18.30 7.01 1.44
CA SER A 216 17.22 6.85 2.42
C SER A 216 15.83 7.03 1.82
N HIS A 217 15.69 7.86 0.78
CA HIS A 217 14.43 8.06 0.08
C HIS A 217 14.17 6.86 -0.85
N ARG A 218 15.18 6.42 -1.60
CA ARG A 218 15.12 5.18 -2.40
C ARG A 218 14.75 3.97 -1.54
N ASP A 219 15.32 3.85 -0.35
CA ASP A 219 15.02 2.78 0.60
C ASP A 219 13.55 2.77 1.04
N ALA A 220 12.95 3.95 1.24
CA ALA A 220 11.52 4.06 1.55
C ALA A 220 10.64 3.56 0.39
N TRP A 221 11.14 3.62 -0.85
CA TRP A 221 10.46 3.16 -2.07
C TRP A 221 10.62 1.67 -2.37
N ASN A 222 11.50 0.94 -1.67
CA ASN A 222 11.73 -0.49 -1.93
C ASN A 222 10.43 -1.32 -1.89
N SER A 223 9.55 -1.05 -0.92
CA SER A 223 8.26 -1.73 -0.80
C SER A 223 7.32 -1.47 -1.98
N LEU A 224 7.30 -0.24 -2.51
CA LEU A 224 6.52 0.12 -3.70
C LEU A 224 6.99 -0.60 -4.95
N LEU A 225 8.31 -0.67 -5.15
CA LEU A 225 8.90 -1.36 -6.29
C LEU A 225 8.66 -2.86 -6.21
N LEU A 226 8.75 -3.46 -5.01
CA LEU A 226 8.40 -4.86 -4.81
C LEU A 226 6.92 -5.12 -5.12
N LEU A 227 6.01 -4.25 -4.64
CA LEU A 227 4.59 -4.33 -4.95
C LEU A 227 4.36 -4.28 -6.47
N LEU A 228 4.94 -3.28 -7.16
CA LEU A 228 4.82 -3.14 -8.61
C LEU A 228 5.32 -4.39 -9.35
N LEU A 229 6.56 -4.82 -9.08
CA LEU A 229 7.15 -5.98 -9.75
C LEU A 229 6.34 -7.26 -9.51
N ASN A 230 5.87 -7.49 -8.29
CA ASN A 230 5.04 -8.66 -7.99
C ASN A 230 3.70 -8.60 -8.72
N ARG A 231 3.07 -7.43 -8.84
CA ARG A 231 1.83 -7.27 -9.63
C ARG A 231 2.09 -7.58 -11.11
N LEU A 232 3.18 -7.09 -11.69
CA LEU A 232 3.57 -7.42 -13.07
C LEU A 232 3.80 -8.92 -13.25
N LEU A 233 4.55 -9.53 -12.34
CA LEU A 233 4.87 -10.96 -12.38
C LEU A 233 3.65 -11.89 -12.26
N LYS A 234 2.53 -11.40 -11.73
CA LYS A 234 1.27 -12.16 -11.62
C LYS A 234 0.27 -11.92 -12.75
N MET A 235 0.51 -10.95 -13.63
CA MET A 235 -0.38 -10.68 -14.77
C MET A 235 -0.38 -11.83 -15.78
N SER A 236 -1.42 -11.93 -16.62
CA SER A 236 -1.38 -12.77 -17.82
C SER A 236 -0.32 -12.30 -18.80
N ASP A 237 0.11 -13.17 -19.71
CA ASP A 237 1.17 -12.84 -20.67
C ASP A 237 0.80 -11.67 -21.59
N ASP A 238 -0.44 -11.56 -22.04
CA ASP A 238 -0.88 -10.45 -22.90
C ASP A 238 -0.76 -9.09 -22.20
N ARG A 239 -1.16 -9.03 -20.93
CA ARG A 239 -1.04 -7.82 -20.12
C ARG A 239 0.40 -7.53 -19.74
N PHE A 240 1.17 -8.58 -19.44
CA PHE A 240 2.59 -8.46 -19.18
C PHE A 240 3.35 -7.95 -20.42
N ARG A 241 2.93 -8.26 -21.64
CA ARG A 241 3.51 -7.65 -22.86
C ARG A 241 3.30 -6.14 -22.88
N ILE A 242 2.10 -5.67 -22.58
CA ILE A 242 1.76 -4.24 -22.58
C ILE A 242 2.57 -3.51 -21.50
N HIS A 243 2.46 -3.95 -20.25
CA HIS A 243 3.12 -3.30 -19.13
C HIS A 243 4.64 -3.53 -19.13
N GLY A 244 5.08 -4.75 -19.41
CA GLY A 244 6.49 -5.09 -19.51
C GLY A 244 7.19 -4.23 -20.56
N SER A 245 6.62 -4.07 -21.77
CA SER A 245 7.18 -3.18 -22.79
C SER A 245 7.24 -1.73 -22.32
N ALA A 246 6.16 -1.24 -21.68
CA ALA A 246 6.08 0.11 -21.17
C ALA A 246 7.12 0.43 -20.06
N TYR A 247 7.51 -0.58 -19.28
CA TYR A 247 8.37 -0.38 -18.11
C TYR A 247 9.81 -0.90 -18.27
N PHE A 248 10.10 -1.68 -19.30
CA PHE A 248 11.40 -2.32 -19.50
C PHE A 248 12.60 -1.36 -19.44
N PRO A 249 12.59 -0.18 -20.10
CA PRO A 249 13.70 0.76 -20.01
C PRO A 249 13.99 1.19 -18.57
N PHE A 250 12.94 1.47 -17.78
CA PHE A 250 13.10 1.84 -16.38
C PHE A 250 13.68 0.70 -15.55
N MET A 251 13.23 -0.55 -15.78
CA MET A 251 13.78 -1.71 -15.08
C MET A 251 15.27 -1.89 -15.37
N CYS A 252 15.71 -1.63 -16.62
CA CYS A 252 17.13 -1.62 -16.96
C CYS A 252 17.89 -0.54 -16.18
N GLU A 253 17.40 0.69 -16.15
CA GLU A 253 18.05 1.78 -15.39
C GLU A 253 18.14 1.48 -13.89
N THR A 254 17.13 0.81 -13.31
CA THR A 254 17.18 0.45 -11.88
C THR A 254 18.36 -0.46 -11.52
N LEU A 255 18.90 -1.24 -12.48
CA LEU A 255 20.07 -2.11 -12.25
C LEU A 255 21.34 -1.33 -11.87
N MET A 256 21.37 -0.02 -12.12
CA MET A 256 22.48 0.85 -11.75
C MET A 256 22.53 1.15 -10.25
N PHE A 257 21.46 0.85 -9.49
CA PHE A 257 21.41 1.04 -8.05
C PHE A 257 21.86 -0.20 -7.27
N ASP A 258 22.48 0.02 -6.11
CA ASP A 258 22.79 -1.08 -5.20
C ASP A 258 21.55 -1.48 -4.38
N PHE A 259 20.88 -2.52 -4.86
CA PHE A 259 19.69 -3.06 -4.21
C PHE A 259 19.99 -4.18 -3.21
N LYS A 260 19.09 -4.35 -2.23
CA LYS A 260 19.06 -5.54 -1.38
C LYS A 260 18.66 -6.79 -2.18
N LEU A 261 18.94 -7.96 -1.59
CA LEU A 261 18.75 -9.26 -2.26
C LEU A 261 17.32 -9.47 -2.74
N GLU A 262 16.33 -9.01 -1.99
CA GLU A 262 14.91 -9.18 -2.29
C GLU A 262 14.53 -8.48 -3.61
N MET A 263 14.99 -7.25 -3.78
CA MET A 263 14.75 -6.47 -4.99
C MET A 263 15.51 -7.06 -6.18
N LYS A 264 16.79 -7.42 -6.00
CA LYS A 264 17.60 -8.10 -7.02
C LYS A 264 16.93 -9.39 -7.51
N THR A 265 16.39 -10.18 -6.59
CA THR A 265 15.68 -11.43 -6.89
C THR A 265 14.39 -11.20 -7.66
N THR A 266 13.62 -10.19 -7.28
CA THR A 266 12.35 -9.86 -7.95
C THR A 266 12.58 -9.27 -9.35
N LEU A 267 13.58 -8.39 -9.51
CA LEU A 267 14.00 -7.89 -10.82
C LEU A 267 14.51 -9.03 -11.72
N LYS A 268 15.30 -9.97 -11.18
CA LYS A 268 15.71 -11.17 -11.93
C LYS A 268 14.50 -11.95 -12.44
N LYS A 269 13.48 -12.19 -11.61
CA LYS A 269 12.23 -12.85 -12.04
C LYS A 269 11.55 -12.08 -13.18
N PHE A 270 11.52 -10.74 -13.11
CA PHE A 270 10.96 -9.90 -14.18
C PHE A 270 11.70 -10.11 -15.51
N PHE A 271 13.03 -10.03 -15.52
CA PHE A 271 13.81 -10.22 -16.76
C PHE A 271 13.73 -11.64 -17.31
N LEU A 272 13.72 -12.65 -16.42
CA LEU A 272 13.55 -14.06 -16.82
C LEU A 272 12.18 -14.31 -17.44
N ARG A 273 11.12 -13.65 -16.94
CA ARG A 273 9.80 -13.70 -17.57
C ARG A 273 9.76 -12.95 -18.90
N TYR A 274 10.45 -11.81 -18.98
CA TYR A 274 10.48 -10.96 -20.17
C TYR A 274 11.00 -11.69 -21.42
N GLY A 275 12.07 -12.46 -21.29
CA GLY A 275 12.69 -13.17 -22.42
C GLY A 275 11.72 -14.08 -23.21
N PRO A 276 11.14 -15.12 -22.58
CA PRO A 276 10.19 -16.02 -23.23
C PRO A 276 8.90 -15.33 -23.65
N THR A 277 8.35 -14.44 -22.82
CA THR A 277 7.12 -13.72 -23.19
C THR A 277 7.36 -12.94 -24.48
N PHE A 278 8.46 -12.20 -24.64
CA PHE A 278 8.73 -11.45 -25.88
C PHE A 278 9.42 -12.27 -26.98
N SER A 279 9.55 -13.59 -26.81
CA SER A 279 10.22 -14.50 -27.76
C SER A 279 11.66 -14.07 -28.10
N ILE A 280 12.36 -13.49 -27.12
CA ILE A 280 13.77 -13.08 -27.24
C ILE A 280 14.70 -14.27 -27.02
N VAL A 281 14.29 -15.21 -26.16
CA VAL A 281 14.97 -16.48 -25.90
C VAL A 281 14.01 -17.63 -26.15
N SER A 282 14.52 -18.72 -26.70
CA SER A 282 13.76 -19.98 -26.87
C SER A 282 13.43 -20.56 -25.49
N SER A 283 12.18 -20.97 -25.31
CA SER A 283 11.71 -21.72 -24.14
C SER A 283 12.40 -23.07 -23.99
#